data_AF-A0A164ST90-F1
#
_entry.id   AF-A0A164ST90-F1
#
_cell.length_a   1.000
_cell.length_b   1.000
_cell.length_c   1.000
_cell.angle_alpha   90.00
_cell.angle_beta   90.00
_cell.angle_gamma   90.00
#
_symmetry.space_group_name_H-M   'P 1'
#
loop_
_entity.id
_entity.type
_entity.pdbx_description
1 polymer ?
#
loop_
_entity_poly.entity_id
_entity_poly.type
_entity_poly.pdbx_seq_one_letter_code
_entity_poly.pdbx_strand_id
1 'polypeptide(L)'
;MTVDWDEDERRTQFFNSFITQHIGSKEFSSLQSLIFDSCHSGRPGNPPSTMNTPMLSNLTFHAEIFTIPRLSPENIVNLDYTCLFMTPPEVLDLLSAFPALEQCSITDTEPEGYAEDRVDHAVVSLNHLRSLSIKSRWFEDVDYLLDHMDIPATATTIIGLLGVGDDEDDATFESLIGSRLRLYDGLKLVQSPHSLVATLTPKFGGSLQFSYEGDLWRTLKDMSLSSFSAYSSILSSIDLEIPSLSSAVELVEALRPSPLIHIRVRTQEASFERLLTALEDTPGVVCPFLESIDCTGTPFSAARMRNFLNFREAKAIPLRELKITKGLCDPDTHGFLSIVDRLIEVDARS
;
A
#
# COMPACT_ATOMS: atom_id res chain seq x y z
N MET A 1 -26.17 13.59 11.18
CA MET A 1 -26.68 14.84 10.59
C MET A 1 -25.98 15.01 9.27
N THR A 2 -26.71 15.31 8.21
CA THR A 2 -26.13 15.61 6.90
C THR A 2 -26.34 17.09 6.63
N VAL A 3 -25.27 17.78 6.29
CA VAL A 3 -25.26 19.19 5.92
C VAL A 3 -24.73 19.28 4.51
N ASP A 4 -25.57 19.79 3.62
CA ASP A 4 -25.21 20.17 2.26
C ASP A 4 -25.20 21.70 2.23
N TRP A 5 -24.03 22.30 2.02
CA TRP A 5 -23.83 23.73 2.12
C TRP A 5 -23.15 24.30 0.88
N ASP A 6 -23.98 24.90 0.03
CA ASP A 6 -23.57 25.54 -1.22
C ASP A 6 -23.20 27.02 -0.97
N GLU A 7 -21.89 27.32 -0.95
CA GLU A 7 -21.36 28.68 -0.84
C GLU A 7 -21.30 29.41 -2.20
N ASP A 8 -22.45 29.60 -2.88
CA ASP A 8 -22.50 30.44 -4.10
C ASP A 8 -22.01 31.87 -3.81
N GLU A 9 -20.96 32.29 -4.54
CA GLU A 9 -20.20 33.56 -4.44
C GLU A 9 -21.05 34.83 -4.37
N ARG A 10 -22.35 34.75 -4.72
CA ARG A 10 -23.19 35.93 -4.86
C ARG A 10 -24.19 36.14 -3.74
N ARG A 11 -24.58 35.12 -2.94
CA ARG A 11 -25.76 35.24 -2.05
C ARG A 11 -25.81 34.40 -0.78
N THR A 12 -24.91 33.44 -0.53
CA THR A 12 -25.03 32.58 0.66
C THR A 12 -24.11 33.01 1.79
N GLN A 13 -24.61 32.88 3.03
CA GLN A 13 -23.82 33.09 4.25
C GLN A 13 -22.86 31.91 4.41
N PHE A 14 -21.64 32.15 4.89
CA PHE A 14 -20.73 31.06 5.21
C PHE A 14 -21.29 30.14 6.30
N PHE A 15 -21.00 28.84 6.23
CA PHE A 15 -21.50 27.88 7.21
C PHE A 15 -21.11 28.25 8.66
N ASN A 16 -19.84 28.58 8.90
CA ASN A 16 -19.39 28.96 10.25
C ASN A 16 -20.08 30.23 10.78
N SER A 17 -20.46 31.15 9.89
CA SER A 17 -21.23 32.34 10.27
C SER A 17 -22.67 31.98 10.62
N PHE A 18 -23.29 31.07 9.86
CA PHE A 18 -24.63 30.56 10.14
C PHE A 18 -24.71 29.83 11.49
N ILE A 19 -23.76 28.90 11.74
CA ILE A 19 -23.68 28.17 13.02
C ILE A 19 -23.54 29.15 14.17
N THR A 20 -22.63 30.11 14.07
CA THR A 20 -22.39 31.11 15.12
C THR A 20 -23.64 31.96 15.38
N GLN A 21 -24.33 32.39 14.33
CA GLN A 21 -25.49 33.29 14.44
C GLN A 21 -26.77 32.59 14.94
N HIS A 22 -27.03 31.37 14.48
CA HIS A 22 -28.32 30.71 14.67
C HIS A 22 -28.29 29.54 15.66
N ILE A 23 -27.15 28.90 15.84
CA ILE A 23 -26.99 27.77 16.76
C ILE A 23 -26.24 28.21 18.02
N GLY A 24 -25.21 29.03 17.86
CA GLY A 24 -24.33 29.48 18.93
C GLY A 24 -23.63 28.29 19.60
N SER A 25 -23.59 28.29 20.94
CA SER A 25 -22.92 27.27 21.74
C SER A 25 -23.82 26.09 22.14
N LYS A 26 -24.89 25.82 21.38
CA LYS A 26 -25.83 24.74 21.72
C LYS A 26 -25.13 23.39 21.62
N GLU A 27 -25.32 22.57 22.65
CA GLU A 27 -24.79 21.21 22.69
C GLU A 27 -25.63 20.25 21.85
N PHE A 28 -24.95 19.43 21.07
CA PHE A 28 -25.52 18.33 20.31
C PHE A 28 -25.19 17.00 20.99
N SER A 29 -25.75 16.79 22.18
CA SER A 29 -25.45 15.65 23.05
C SER A 29 -25.77 14.28 22.46
N SER A 30 -26.62 14.20 21.44
CA SER A 30 -27.02 12.95 20.79
C SER A 30 -26.43 12.78 19.39
N LEU A 31 -25.62 13.74 18.91
CA LEU A 31 -25.05 13.70 17.57
C LEU A 31 -23.81 12.81 17.54
N GLN A 32 -23.94 11.65 16.90
CA GLN A 32 -22.86 10.64 16.78
C GLN A 32 -22.14 10.65 15.41
N SER A 33 -22.80 11.20 14.39
CA SER A 33 -22.29 11.24 13.03
C SER A 33 -22.63 12.56 12.35
N LEU A 34 -21.65 13.17 11.70
CA LEU A 34 -21.76 14.39 10.92
C LEU A 34 -21.21 14.12 9.52
N ILE A 35 -22.02 14.43 8.51
CA ILE A 35 -21.61 14.47 7.10
C ILE A 35 -21.74 15.92 6.68
N PHE A 36 -20.66 16.49 6.16
CA PHE A 36 -20.61 17.86 5.67
C PHE A 36 -20.10 17.86 4.24
N ASP A 37 -20.89 18.42 3.33
CA ASP A 37 -20.57 18.53 1.92
C ASP A 37 -20.63 20.00 1.52
N SER A 38 -19.56 20.50 0.90
CA SER A 38 -19.51 21.86 0.35
C SER A 38 -18.81 21.89 -1.00
N CYS A 39 -19.50 22.46 -1.98
CA CYS A 39 -19.11 22.45 -3.38
C CYS A 39 -18.06 23.52 -3.76
N HIS A 40 -17.62 24.36 -2.82
CA HIS A 40 -16.83 25.55 -3.15
C HIS A 40 -15.57 25.71 -2.28
N SER A 41 -14.48 26.12 -2.93
CA SER A 41 -13.25 26.56 -2.28
C SER A 41 -13.52 27.86 -1.55
N GLY A 42 -13.95 27.75 -0.29
CA GLY A 42 -14.23 28.90 0.56
C GLY A 42 -13.04 29.86 0.56
N ARG A 43 -13.29 31.18 0.62
CA ARG A 43 -12.18 32.13 0.75
C ARG A 43 -11.57 32.03 2.15
N PRO A 44 -10.24 32.02 2.29
CA PRO A 44 -9.60 32.19 3.59
C PRO A 44 -10.00 33.56 4.15
N GLY A 45 -10.79 33.56 5.24
CA GLY A 45 -11.37 34.79 5.79
C GLY A 45 -12.54 34.60 6.75
N ASN A 46 -13.09 33.40 6.87
CA ASN A 46 -14.14 33.09 7.83
C ASN A 46 -13.59 32.19 8.95
N PRO A 47 -13.52 32.66 10.22
CA PRO A 47 -12.98 31.87 11.31
C PRO A 47 -13.84 30.62 11.55
N PRO A 48 -13.22 29.47 11.90
CA PRO A 48 -13.96 28.25 12.15
C PRO A 48 -14.87 28.41 13.38
N SER A 49 -16.14 28.04 13.21
CA SER A 49 -17.13 28.07 14.31
C SER A 49 -16.90 26.89 15.24
N THR A 50 -17.26 27.02 16.52
CA THR A 50 -17.15 25.90 17.46
C THR A 50 -18.50 25.20 17.58
N MET A 51 -18.53 23.90 17.34
CA MET A 51 -19.71 23.06 17.54
C MET A 51 -19.49 22.16 18.76
N ASN A 52 -20.36 22.27 19.76
CA ASN A 52 -20.29 21.41 20.95
C ASN A 52 -20.96 20.06 20.65
N THR A 53 -20.15 19.08 20.25
CA THR A 53 -20.58 17.76 19.80
C THR A 53 -19.93 16.64 20.63
N PRO A 54 -20.28 16.48 21.91
CA PRO A 54 -19.52 15.63 22.84
C PRO A 54 -19.65 14.13 22.57
N MET A 55 -20.61 13.70 21.75
CA MET A 55 -20.80 12.29 21.39
C MET A 55 -20.45 12.00 19.92
N LEU A 56 -19.90 12.99 19.20
CA LEU A 56 -19.57 12.83 17.78
C LEU A 56 -18.37 11.91 17.64
N SER A 57 -18.54 10.83 16.88
CA SER A 57 -17.50 9.82 16.68
C SER A 57 -17.20 9.53 15.22
N ASN A 58 -18.11 9.89 14.31
CA ASN A 58 -17.96 9.70 12.87
C ASN A 58 -18.06 11.05 12.17
N LEU A 59 -17.05 11.38 11.38
CA LEU A 59 -16.99 12.60 10.59
C LEU A 59 -16.73 12.25 9.13
N THR A 60 -17.63 12.68 8.26
CA THR A 60 -17.41 12.69 6.81
C THR A 60 -17.41 14.14 6.35
N PHE A 61 -16.35 14.56 5.68
CA PHE A 61 -16.14 15.95 5.32
C PHE A 61 -15.64 16.06 3.88
N HIS A 62 -16.43 16.71 3.02
CA HIS A 62 -16.11 16.98 1.63
C HIS A 62 -16.02 18.50 1.45
N ALA A 63 -14.89 19.07 1.86
CA ALA A 63 -14.59 20.51 1.75
C ALA A 63 -13.16 20.82 2.22
N GLU A 64 -12.70 22.04 1.95
CA GLU A 64 -11.38 22.54 2.34
C GLU A 64 -11.15 22.55 3.87
N ILE A 65 -9.92 22.30 4.32
CA ILE A 65 -9.60 22.06 5.74
C ILE A 65 -9.96 23.26 6.64
N PHE A 66 -9.78 24.48 6.13
CA PHE A 66 -10.08 25.71 6.88
C PHE A 66 -11.60 25.96 7.06
N THR A 67 -12.46 25.22 6.36
CA THR A 67 -13.92 25.29 6.53
C THR A 67 -14.41 24.42 7.69
N ILE A 68 -13.59 23.46 8.15
CA ILE A 68 -13.94 22.53 9.23
C ILE A 68 -14.30 23.32 10.50
N PRO A 69 -15.51 23.16 11.05
CA PRO A 69 -15.83 23.74 12.35
C PRO A 69 -14.97 23.09 13.42
N ARG A 70 -14.64 23.81 14.49
CA ARG A 70 -13.98 23.24 15.67
C ARG A 70 -14.94 22.26 16.34
N LEU A 71 -14.63 20.97 16.21
CA LEU A 71 -15.34 19.85 16.81
C LEU A 71 -14.63 19.40 18.10
N SER A 72 -15.26 18.50 18.86
CA SER A 72 -14.61 17.81 19.98
C SER A 72 -13.73 16.67 19.44
N PRO A 73 -12.40 16.84 19.36
CA PRO A 73 -11.54 15.91 18.63
C PRO A 73 -11.36 14.56 19.33
N GLU A 74 -11.49 14.55 20.65
CA GLU A 74 -11.18 13.39 21.50
C GLU A 74 -12.10 12.18 21.28
N ASN A 75 -13.23 12.36 20.61
CA ASN A 75 -14.21 11.30 20.40
C ASN A 75 -14.29 10.82 18.95
N ILE A 76 -13.61 11.50 18.02
CA ILE A 76 -13.63 11.15 16.60
C ILE A 76 -12.77 9.90 16.37
N VAL A 77 -13.45 8.79 16.09
CA VAL A 77 -12.79 7.49 15.82
C VAL A 77 -12.77 7.17 14.33
N ASN A 78 -13.73 7.70 13.55
CA ASN A 78 -13.83 7.47 12.12
C ASN A 78 -13.85 8.82 11.38
N LEU A 79 -12.88 9.02 10.50
CA LEU A 79 -12.76 10.20 9.65
C LEU A 79 -12.73 9.77 8.17
N ASP A 80 -13.65 10.31 7.37
CA ASP A 80 -13.58 10.26 5.92
C ASP A 80 -13.51 11.70 5.39
N TYR A 81 -12.39 12.04 4.78
CA TYR A 81 -12.05 13.38 4.39
C TYR A 81 -11.76 13.43 2.89
N THR A 82 -12.45 14.31 2.18
CA THR A 82 -12.23 14.56 0.76
C THR A 82 -12.04 16.06 0.55
N CYS A 83 -10.97 16.41 -0.15
CA CYS A 83 -10.64 17.79 -0.51
C CYS A 83 -10.21 17.86 -1.97
N LEU A 84 -10.26 19.07 -2.53
CA LEU A 84 -9.71 19.32 -3.84
C LEU A 84 -8.20 19.21 -3.82
N PHE A 85 -7.55 19.82 -2.83
CA PHE A 85 -6.11 19.82 -2.69
C PHE A 85 -5.72 19.76 -1.21
N MET A 86 -4.68 19.02 -0.89
CA MET A 86 -4.09 19.03 0.44
C MET A 86 -2.60 18.70 0.39
N THR A 87 -1.77 19.55 0.95
CA THR A 87 -0.32 19.30 1.07
C THR A 87 0.00 18.21 2.10
N PRO A 88 1.17 17.56 2.04
CA PRO A 88 1.56 16.58 3.06
C PRO A 88 1.59 17.13 4.50
N PRO A 89 2.08 18.35 4.78
CA PRO A 89 1.96 18.94 6.12
C PRO A 89 0.51 19.12 6.58
N GLU A 90 -0.40 19.52 5.69
CA GLU A 90 -1.83 19.66 6.04
C GLU A 90 -2.50 18.31 6.35
N VAL A 91 -2.06 17.22 5.69
CA VAL A 91 -2.47 15.86 6.09
C VAL A 91 -2.02 15.57 7.53
N LEU A 92 -0.78 15.90 7.87
CA LEU A 92 -0.25 15.67 9.22
C LEU A 92 -0.97 16.54 10.27
N ASP A 93 -1.26 17.80 9.95
CA ASP A 93 -2.06 18.70 10.78
C ASP A 93 -3.47 18.10 11.03
N LEU A 94 -4.14 17.63 9.96
CA LEU A 94 -5.44 16.98 10.06
C LEU A 94 -5.39 15.74 10.97
N LEU A 95 -4.40 14.87 10.78
CA LEU A 95 -4.23 13.66 11.59
C LEU A 95 -3.92 13.99 13.05
N SER A 96 -3.12 15.02 13.29
CA SER A 96 -2.78 15.49 14.64
C SER A 96 -3.99 16.05 15.40
N ALA A 97 -4.98 16.59 14.66
CA ALA A 97 -6.18 17.16 15.23
C ALA A 97 -7.12 16.10 15.83
N PHE A 98 -6.97 14.82 15.49
CA PHE A 98 -7.87 13.74 15.92
C PHE A 98 -7.10 12.56 16.54
N PRO A 99 -6.66 12.68 17.81
CA PRO A 99 -5.80 11.68 18.45
C PRO A 99 -6.47 10.32 18.72
N ALA A 100 -7.80 10.25 18.68
CA ALA A 100 -8.59 9.05 18.96
C ALA A 100 -8.94 8.23 17.71
N LEU A 101 -8.40 8.58 16.54
CA LEU A 101 -8.73 7.91 15.28
C LEU A 101 -8.42 6.41 15.31
N GLU A 102 -9.43 5.62 14.96
CA GLU A 102 -9.29 4.19 14.66
C GLU A 102 -9.32 3.93 13.14
N GLN A 103 -10.10 4.71 12.38
CA GLN A 103 -10.20 4.60 10.92
C GLN A 103 -10.12 5.98 10.29
N CYS A 104 -9.26 6.13 9.29
CA CYS A 104 -9.11 7.37 8.54
C CYS A 104 -9.00 7.09 7.04
N SER A 105 -9.78 7.84 6.26
CA SER A 105 -9.74 7.88 4.80
C SER A 105 -9.55 9.34 4.38
N ILE A 106 -8.52 9.62 3.59
CA ILE A 106 -8.21 10.93 3.03
C ILE A 106 -8.11 10.76 1.52
N THR A 107 -8.91 11.52 0.78
CA THR A 107 -8.91 11.53 -0.68
C THR A 107 -8.66 12.94 -1.18
N ASP A 108 -7.53 13.11 -1.86
CA ASP A 108 -7.19 14.31 -2.60
C ASP A 108 -7.62 14.12 -4.06
N THR A 109 -8.48 14.99 -4.59
CA THR A 109 -9.04 14.83 -5.94
C THR A 109 -8.27 15.57 -7.02
N GLU A 110 -7.53 16.62 -6.66
CA GLU A 110 -6.72 17.46 -7.54
C GLU A 110 -5.37 17.80 -6.87
N PRO A 111 -4.51 16.79 -6.64
CA PRO A 111 -3.20 17.01 -6.05
C PRO A 111 -2.35 17.91 -6.96
N GLU A 112 -2.12 19.16 -6.56
CA GLU A 112 -1.22 20.08 -7.27
C GLU A 112 0.22 19.56 -7.22
N GLY A 113 1.01 19.95 -8.22
CA GLY A 113 2.41 19.53 -8.37
C GLY A 113 3.29 19.98 -7.20
N TYR A 114 4.31 19.17 -6.92
CA TYR A 114 5.40 19.33 -5.95
C TYR A 114 5.23 20.47 -4.93
N ALA A 115 4.97 20.12 -3.66
CA ALA A 115 5.05 21.10 -2.59
C ALA A 115 6.50 21.62 -2.48
N GLU A 116 6.75 22.84 -2.99
CA GLU A 116 8.08 23.48 -3.00
C GLU A 116 8.64 23.71 -1.58
N ASP A 117 7.79 23.67 -0.55
CA ASP A 117 8.16 23.91 0.85
C ASP A 117 7.81 22.71 1.74
N ARG A 118 8.66 21.68 1.73
CA ARG A 118 8.64 20.65 2.79
C ARG A 118 9.16 21.24 4.09
N VAL A 119 8.26 21.84 4.86
CA VAL A 119 8.54 22.29 6.22
C VAL A 119 8.71 21.08 7.13
N ASP A 120 9.69 21.10 8.02
CA ASP A 120 9.88 20.07 9.05
C ASP A 120 8.62 20.02 9.94
N HIS A 121 8.06 18.83 10.14
CA HIS A 121 6.83 18.62 10.90
C HIS A 121 7.10 17.68 12.07
N ALA A 122 6.41 17.86 13.20
CA ALA A 122 6.55 16.93 14.32
C ALA A 122 5.97 15.55 13.95
N VAL A 123 6.55 14.48 14.49
CA VAL A 123 5.98 13.14 14.30
C VAL A 123 4.57 13.07 14.92
N VAL A 124 3.59 12.64 14.13
CA VAL A 124 2.19 12.46 14.52
C VAL A 124 1.98 11.04 15.01
N SER A 125 1.67 10.86 16.30
CA SER A 125 1.39 9.55 16.90
C SER A 125 -0.08 9.15 16.73
N LEU A 126 -0.33 8.02 16.08
CA LEU A 126 -1.67 7.52 15.75
C LEU A 126 -1.99 6.22 16.51
N ASN A 127 -1.87 6.26 17.84
CA ASN A 127 -1.84 5.09 18.72
C ASN A 127 -3.06 4.16 18.65
N HIS A 128 -4.22 4.67 18.23
CA HIS A 128 -5.47 3.92 18.16
C HIS A 128 -5.82 3.43 16.76
N LEU A 129 -4.99 3.80 15.78
CA LEU A 129 -5.28 3.58 14.37
C LEU A 129 -5.27 2.09 14.03
N ARG A 130 -6.32 1.65 13.34
CA ARG A 130 -6.47 0.30 12.79
C ARG A 130 -6.43 0.31 11.28
N SER A 131 -6.92 1.39 10.67
CA SER A 131 -6.96 1.55 9.22
C SER A 131 -6.67 2.99 8.82
N LEU A 132 -5.72 3.18 7.91
CA LEU A 132 -5.42 4.45 7.25
C LEU A 132 -5.48 4.26 5.73
N SER A 133 -6.19 5.13 5.04
CA SER A 133 -6.21 5.19 3.59
C SER A 133 -5.93 6.62 3.15
N ILE A 134 -4.83 6.88 2.46
CA ILE A 134 -4.52 8.18 1.86
C ILE A 134 -4.41 7.97 0.35
N LYS A 135 -5.29 8.57 -0.43
CA LYS A 135 -5.32 8.38 -1.89
C LYS A 135 -4.69 9.57 -2.62
N SER A 136 -4.26 9.31 -3.85
CA SER A 136 -3.77 10.32 -4.80
C SER A 136 -2.55 11.08 -4.30
N ARG A 137 -1.43 10.39 -4.04
CA ARG A 137 -0.16 11.00 -3.60
C ARG A 137 1.00 10.73 -4.54
N TRP A 138 1.90 11.70 -4.67
CA TRP A 138 3.18 11.51 -5.35
C TRP A 138 4.13 10.69 -4.46
N PHE A 139 5.09 9.95 -5.06
CA PHE A 139 6.02 9.09 -4.29
C PHE A 139 6.75 9.85 -3.17
N GLU A 140 7.16 11.05 -3.51
CA GLU A 140 7.85 12.01 -2.66
C GLU A 140 7.06 12.42 -1.40
N ASP A 141 5.76 12.68 -1.58
CA ASP A 141 4.84 13.00 -0.49
C ASP A 141 4.67 11.82 0.44
N VAL A 142 4.62 10.61 -0.12
CA VAL A 142 4.44 9.38 0.65
C VAL A 142 5.62 9.11 1.57
N ASP A 143 6.84 9.29 1.09
CA ASP A 143 8.01 9.15 1.96
C ASP A 143 8.00 10.17 3.09
N TYR A 144 7.68 11.42 2.78
CA TYR A 144 7.54 12.46 3.80
C TYR A 144 6.47 12.09 4.83
N LEU A 145 5.28 11.67 4.40
CA LEU A 145 4.19 11.29 5.30
C LEU A 145 4.61 10.11 6.19
N LEU A 146 5.17 9.05 5.61
CA LEU A 146 5.56 7.86 6.36
C LEU A 146 6.68 8.12 7.38
N ASP A 147 7.58 9.08 7.11
CA ASP A 147 8.64 9.46 8.06
C ASP A 147 8.11 10.31 9.22
N HIS A 148 6.95 10.95 9.07
CA HIS A 148 6.34 11.82 10.07
C HIS A 148 5.09 11.23 10.74
N MET A 149 4.74 9.97 10.45
CA MET A 149 3.65 9.26 11.10
C MET A 149 4.17 8.07 11.92
N ASP A 150 3.83 8.04 13.20
CA ASP A 150 4.03 6.86 14.05
C ASP A 150 2.74 6.03 14.06
N ILE A 151 2.70 5.07 13.15
CA ILE A 151 1.56 4.18 12.92
C ILE A 151 1.76 2.86 13.68
N PRO A 152 0.76 2.38 14.44
CA PRO A 152 0.83 1.08 15.11
C PRO A 152 1.14 -0.04 14.11
N ALA A 153 2.07 -0.93 14.45
CA ALA A 153 2.47 -2.04 13.58
C ALA A 153 1.30 -2.94 13.15
N THR A 154 0.25 -3.02 13.97
CA THR A 154 -0.97 -3.81 13.68
C THR A 154 -1.95 -3.15 12.71
N ALA A 155 -1.75 -1.88 12.38
CA ALA A 155 -2.64 -1.13 11.51
C ALA A 155 -2.46 -1.53 10.04
N THR A 156 -3.54 -1.42 9.28
CA THR A 156 -3.51 -1.51 7.82
C THR A 156 -3.43 -0.10 7.25
N THR A 157 -2.38 0.19 6.50
CA THR A 157 -2.18 1.47 5.81
C THR A 157 -2.23 1.23 4.31
N ILE A 158 -3.06 1.99 3.60
CA ILE A 158 -3.21 1.96 2.15
C ILE A 158 -2.89 3.34 1.61
N ILE A 159 -1.93 3.42 0.70
CA ILE A 159 -1.53 4.67 0.07
C ILE A 159 -1.73 4.56 -1.43
N GLY A 160 -2.65 5.36 -1.95
CA GLY A 160 -2.92 5.50 -3.37
C GLY A 160 -1.90 6.44 -4.01
N LEU A 161 -1.22 5.95 -5.04
CA LEU A 161 -0.14 6.64 -5.72
C LEU A 161 -0.62 7.23 -7.04
N LEU A 162 -0.15 8.43 -7.35
CA LEU A 162 -0.28 9.06 -8.65
C LEU A 162 0.83 8.59 -9.60
N GLY A 163 0.67 8.95 -10.87
CA GLY A 163 1.64 8.74 -11.96
C GLY A 163 3.08 9.06 -11.59
N VAL A 164 4.04 8.50 -12.34
CA VAL A 164 5.44 8.96 -12.28
C VAL A 164 5.47 10.40 -12.80
N GLY A 165 6.14 11.30 -12.07
CA GLY A 165 6.45 12.65 -12.55
C GLY A 165 7.22 12.60 -13.87
N ASP A 166 7.21 13.70 -14.62
CA ASP A 166 7.90 13.77 -15.92
C ASP A 166 9.43 13.88 -15.78
N ASP A 167 9.95 13.99 -14.55
CA ASP A 167 11.36 14.24 -14.26
C ASP A 167 12.17 12.96 -13.99
N GLU A 168 13.34 12.85 -14.61
CA GLU A 168 14.21 11.65 -14.56
C GLU A 168 14.89 11.42 -13.20
N ASP A 169 14.87 12.41 -12.30
CA ASP A 169 15.51 12.38 -10.97
C ASP A 169 14.52 12.06 -9.82
N ASP A 170 13.24 11.82 -10.14
CA ASP A 170 12.19 11.65 -9.14
C ASP A 170 12.25 10.29 -8.41
N ALA A 171 11.76 10.28 -7.17
CA ALA A 171 11.60 9.07 -6.38
C ALA A 171 10.78 8.02 -7.16
N THR A 172 11.35 6.83 -7.37
CA THR A 172 10.67 5.74 -8.09
C THR A 172 9.85 4.88 -7.13
N PHE A 173 8.88 4.14 -7.66
CA PHE A 173 8.10 3.17 -6.90
C PHE A 173 8.99 2.10 -6.22
N GLU A 174 10.06 1.66 -6.90
CA GLU A 174 11.04 0.72 -6.36
C GLU A 174 11.81 1.32 -5.20
N SER A 175 12.17 2.61 -5.29
CA SER A 175 12.88 3.31 -4.22
C SER A 175 12.01 3.46 -2.97
N LEU A 176 10.73 3.78 -3.15
CA LEU A 176 9.74 3.89 -2.08
C LEU A 176 9.54 2.55 -1.36
N ILE A 177 9.40 1.44 -2.10
CA ILE A 177 9.27 0.11 -1.50
C ILE A 177 10.60 -0.31 -0.85
N GLY A 178 11.70 -0.14 -1.59
CA GLY A 178 13.04 -0.56 -1.20
C GLY A 178 13.47 0.02 0.13
N SER A 179 13.26 1.31 0.35
CA SER A 179 13.61 2.02 1.58
C SER A 179 12.91 1.43 2.83
N ARG A 180 11.76 0.76 2.63
CA ARG A 180 10.94 0.19 3.69
C ARG A 180 11.17 -1.31 3.89
N LEU A 181 11.72 -2.05 2.93
CA LEU A 181 11.89 -3.52 2.99
C LEU A 181 12.58 -4.03 4.27
N ARG A 182 13.49 -3.24 4.85
CA ARG A 182 14.19 -3.58 6.11
C ARG A 182 13.26 -3.76 7.32
N LEU A 183 12.04 -3.24 7.27
CA LEU A 183 11.07 -3.27 8.36
C LEU A 183 10.04 -4.40 8.23
N TYR A 184 9.99 -5.05 7.06
CA TYR A 184 8.92 -5.99 6.72
C TYR A 184 9.47 -7.37 6.39
N ASP A 185 8.67 -8.39 6.70
CA ASP A 185 9.04 -9.80 6.56
C ASP A 185 8.50 -10.39 5.24
N GLY A 186 7.42 -9.81 4.71
CA GLY A 186 6.80 -10.23 3.46
C GLY A 186 6.62 -9.07 2.47
N LEU A 187 6.79 -9.38 1.18
CA LEU A 187 6.45 -8.50 0.06
C LEU A 187 5.48 -9.24 -0.87
N LYS A 188 4.36 -8.61 -1.19
CA LYS A 188 3.44 -9.06 -2.22
C LYS A 188 3.34 -8.03 -3.33
N LEU A 189 3.54 -8.45 -4.58
CA LEU A 189 3.33 -7.62 -5.77
C LEU A 189 2.18 -8.22 -6.59
N VAL A 190 1.15 -7.43 -6.85
CA VAL A 190 0.01 -7.81 -7.68
C VAL A 190 -0.11 -6.84 -8.84
N GLN A 191 -0.10 -7.37 -10.06
CA GLN A 191 -0.22 -6.57 -11.26
C GLN A 191 -1.46 -6.99 -12.04
N SER A 192 -2.33 -6.02 -12.26
CA SER A 192 -3.50 -6.10 -13.13
C SER A 192 -3.29 -5.21 -14.36
N PRO A 193 -4.12 -5.30 -15.42
CA PRO A 193 -3.96 -4.49 -16.63
C PRO A 193 -3.93 -2.96 -16.39
N HIS A 194 -4.53 -2.49 -15.29
CA HIS A 194 -4.68 -1.06 -14.97
C HIS A 194 -4.23 -0.69 -13.55
N SER A 195 -3.70 -1.65 -12.78
CA SER A 195 -3.18 -1.36 -11.45
C SER A 195 -1.97 -2.20 -11.08
N LEU A 196 -1.15 -1.62 -10.22
CA LEU A 196 -0.02 -2.27 -9.57
C LEU A 196 -0.15 -2.04 -8.07
N VAL A 197 -0.13 -3.12 -7.32
CA VAL A 197 -0.27 -3.08 -5.86
C VAL A 197 0.93 -3.77 -5.24
N ALA A 198 1.65 -3.05 -4.39
CA ALA A 198 2.66 -3.61 -3.52
C ALA A 198 2.12 -3.64 -2.08
N THR A 199 2.27 -4.77 -1.40
CA THR A 199 1.90 -4.93 0.00
C THR A 199 3.11 -5.43 0.78
N LEU A 200 3.49 -4.68 1.81
CA LEU A 200 4.51 -5.03 2.77
C LEU A 200 3.83 -5.54 4.04
N THR A 201 4.18 -6.76 4.46
CA THR A 201 3.59 -7.39 5.65
C THR A 201 4.67 -7.61 6.72
N PRO A 202 4.51 -7.02 7.92
CA PRO A 202 5.43 -7.26 9.01
C PRO A 202 5.10 -8.61 9.66
N LYS A 203 6.02 -9.10 10.49
CA LYS A 203 5.85 -10.39 11.15
C LYS A 203 4.68 -10.45 12.14
N PHE A 204 4.31 -9.32 12.75
CA PHE A 204 3.38 -9.25 13.88
C PHE A 204 1.98 -8.71 13.52
N GLY A 205 1.59 -8.76 12.24
CA GLY A 205 0.28 -8.33 11.76
C GLY A 205 0.25 -6.89 11.25
N GLY A 206 -0.87 -6.43 10.68
CA GLY A 206 -0.93 -5.17 9.92
C GLY A 206 -0.38 -5.31 8.51
N SER A 207 -0.39 -4.21 7.75
CA SER A 207 0.21 -4.15 6.41
C SER A 207 0.35 -2.73 5.91
N LEU A 208 1.39 -2.46 5.12
CA LEU A 208 1.52 -1.24 4.35
C LEU A 208 1.33 -1.56 2.86
N GLN A 209 0.33 -0.97 2.25
CA GLN A 209 -0.02 -1.19 0.85
C GLN A 209 0.16 0.09 0.06
N PHE A 210 0.84 -0.01 -1.07
CA PHE A 210 0.95 1.02 -2.09
C PHE A 210 0.13 0.56 -3.30
N SER A 211 -0.85 1.36 -3.71
CA SER A 211 -1.70 1.06 -4.87
C SER A 211 -1.55 2.15 -5.92
N TYR A 212 -1.09 1.77 -7.09
CA TYR A 212 -0.99 2.64 -8.25
C TYR A 212 -2.10 2.28 -9.24
N GLU A 213 -2.87 3.27 -9.67
CA GLU A 213 -3.94 3.14 -10.68
C GLU A 213 -3.65 4.15 -11.80
N GLY A 214 -3.42 3.69 -13.03
CA GLY A 214 -3.04 4.59 -14.13
C GLY A 214 -2.62 3.92 -15.43
N ASP A 215 -2.10 4.72 -16.37
CA ASP A 215 -1.65 4.25 -17.68
C ASP A 215 -0.30 3.53 -17.57
N LEU A 216 -0.37 2.27 -17.12
CA LEU A 216 0.76 1.41 -16.73
C LEU A 216 1.76 1.07 -17.86
N TRP A 217 1.52 1.51 -19.10
CA TRP A 217 2.40 1.18 -20.24
C TRP A 217 3.81 1.76 -20.08
N ARG A 218 3.98 2.84 -19.31
CA ARG A 218 5.31 3.37 -18.93
C ARG A 218 5.86 2.72 -17.66
N THR A 219 5.07 2.70 -16.59
CA THR A 219 5.52 2.27 -15.23
C THR A 219 6.00 0.80 -15.16
N LEU A 220 5.48 -0.08 -16.02
CA LEU A 220 5.77 -1.53 -15.93
C LEU A 220 6.96 -2.00 -16.75
N LYS A 221 7.37 -1.24 -17.78
CA LYS A 221 8.53 -1.61 -18.58
C LYS A 221 9.83 -1.34 -17.84
N ASP A 222 9.76 -0.46 -16.84
CA ASP A 222 10.90 0.07 -16.12
C ASP A 222 10.99 -0.41 -14.65
N MET A 223 9.96 -1.12 -14.14
CA MET A 223 10.07 -1.75 -12.83
C MET A 223 11.12 -2.86 -12.86
N SER A 224 12.27 -2.57 -12.25
CA SER A 224 13.30 -3.57 -12.03
C SER A 224 13.26 -4.09 -10.61
N LEU A 225 12.97 -5.39 -10.46
CA LEU A 225 13.15 -6.09 -9.19
C LEU A 225 14.61 -6.02 -8.70
N SER A 226 15.59 -5.85 -9.60
CA SER A 226 17.00 -5.76 -9.21
C SER A 226 17.28 -4.51 -8.37
N SER A 227 16.46 -3.45 -8.48
CA SER A 227 16.55 -2.27 -7.63
C SER A 227 16.40 -2.61 -6.14
N PHE A 228 15.70 -3.68 -5.79
CA PHE A 228 15.58 -4.13 -4.40
C PHE A 228 16.87 -4.69 -3.82
N SER A 229 17.82 -5.13 -4.66
CA SER A 229 19.12 -5.63 -4.21
C SER A 229 19.97 -4.57 -3.51
N ALA A 230 19.72 -3.29 -3.79
CA ALA A 230 20.39 -2.17 -3.15
C ALA A 230 19.96 -1.97 -1.69
N TYR A 231 18.84 -2.58 -1.27
CA TYR A 231 18.26 -2.37 0.05
C TYR A 231 18.49 -3.58 0.96
N SER A 232 18.91 -3.32 2.20
CA SER A 232 18.99 -4.37 3.21
C SER A 232 17.60 -4.94 3.46
N SER A 233 17.44 -6.24 3.29
CA SER A 233 16.15 -6.90 3.39
C SER A 233 16.19 -8.02 4.42
N ILE A 234 15.15 -8.09 5.25
CA ILE A 234 14.87 -9.23 6.13
C ILE A 234 13.73 -10.10 5.57
N LEU A 235 13.36 -9.87 4.30
CA LEU A 235 12.23 -10.55 3.66
C LEU A 235 12.39 -12.07 3.73
N SER A 236 11.50 -12.71 4.49
CA SER A 236 11.38 -14.16 4.57
C SER A 236 10.42 -14.71 3.51
N SER A 237 9.52 -13.86 3.00
CA SER A 237 8.51 -14.25 2.02
C SER A 237 8.33 -13.24 0.89
N ILE A 238 8.15 -13.73 -0.33
CA ILE A 238 7.72 -12.93 -1.48
C ILE A 238 6.54 -13.61 -2.21
N ASP A 239 5.54 -12.83 -2.61
CA ASP A 239 4.38 -13.27 -3.39
C ASP A 239 4.25 -12.42 -4.66
N LEU A 240 4.51 -13.03 -5.82
CA LEU A 240 4.57 -12.36 -7.11
C LEU A 240 3.37 -12.79 -7.96
N GLU A 241 2.32 -11.97 -8.00
CA GLU A 241 1.17 -12.12 -8.89
C GLU A 241 1.29 -11.16 -10.09
N ILE A 242 2.27 -11.42 -10.96
CA ILE A 242 2.63 -10.56 -12.10
C ILE A 242 2.74 -11.35 -13.43
N PRO A 243 2.17 -10.86 -14.56
CA PRO A 243 2.13 -11.63 -15.82
C PRO A 243 3.49 -11.95 -16.41
N SER A 244 4.45 -11.02 -16.32
CA SER A 244 5.82 -11.21 -16.79
C SER A 244 6.82 -10.81 -15.72
N LEU A 245 7.77 -11.70 -15.45
CA LEU A 245 8.91 -11.41 -14.59
C LEU A 245 10.01 -10.67 -15.36
N SER A 246 10.96 -10.08 -14.63
CA SER A 246 12.19 -9.48 -15.17
C SER A 246 13.11 -10.53 -15.81
N SER A 247 14.23 -10.10 -16.40
CA SER A 247 15.22 -11.03 -16.95
C SER A 247 15.82 -11.94 -15.86
N ALA A 248 16.37 -13.10 -16.25
CA ALA A 248 17.01 -13.98 -15.28
C ALA A 248 18.17 -13.30 -14.53
N VAL A 249 18.90 -12.39 -15.19
CA VAL A 249 19.99 -11.62 -14.57
C VAL A 249 19.46 -10.70 -13.48
N GLU A 250 18.41 -9.92 -13.77
CA GLU A 250 17.80 -9.01 -12.79
C GLU A 250 17.19 -9.79 -11.61
N LEU A 251 16.58 -10.96 -11.87
CA LEU A 251 16.05 -11.83 -10.81
C LEU A 251 17.17 -12.38 -9.92
N VAL A 252 18.31 -12.76 -10.50
CA VAL A 252 19.48 -13.20 -9.73
C VAL A 252 19.97 -12.08 -8.82
N GLU A 253 20.09 -10.86 -9.34
CA GLU A 253 20.50 -9.68 -8.56
C GLU A 253 19.51 -9.39 -7.43
N ALA A 254 18.21 -9.36 -7.72
CA ALA A 254 17.16 -9.10 -6.75
C ALA A 254 17.13 -10.12 -5.60
N LEU A 255 17.46 -11.38 -5.88
CA LEU A 255 17.32 -12.50 -4.95
C LEU A 255 18.63 -12.87 -4.25
N ARG A 256 19.75 -12.18 -4.51
CA ARG A 256 21.07 -12.50 -3.96
C ARG A 256 21.63 -11.33 -3.12
N PRO A 257 22.07 -11.54 -1.87
CA PRO A 257 21.83 -12.67 -0.96
C PRO A 257 20.53 -12.46 -0.17
N SER A 258 19.52 -13.30 -0.41
CA SER A 258 18.22 -13.15 0.22
C SER A 258 17.97 -14.16 1.37
N PRO A 259 17.42 -13.71 2.52
CA PRO A 259 16.97 -14.58 3.60
C PRO A 259 15.62 -15.27 3.31
N LEU A 260 15.12 -15.19 2.07
CA LEU A 260 13.85 -15.77 1.65
C LEU A 260 13.75 -17.27 1.96
N ILE A 261 12.64 -17.62 2.60
CA ILE A 261 12.23 -18.98 2.99
C ILE A 261 11.03 -19.44 2.13
N HIS A 262 10.20 -18.49 1.66
CA HIS A 262 9.01 -18.76 0.86
C HIS A 262 8.94 -17.87 -0.38
N ILE A 263 8.69 -18.48 -1.54
CA ILE A 263 8.35 -17.78 -2.78
C ILE A 263 6.99 -18.28 -3.26
N ARG A 264 6.02 -17.38 -3.40
CA ARG A 264 4.79 -17.63 -4.13
C ARG A 264 4.83 -16.88 -5.45
N VAL A 265 4.42 -17.55 -6.52
CA VAL A 265 4.42 -16.96 -7.86
C VAL A 265 3.18 -17.38 -8.65
N ARG A 266 2.52 -16.38 -9.22
CA ARG A 266 1.40 -16.47 -10.17
C ARG A 266 1.77 -15.69 -11.41
N THR A 267 2.28 -16.39 -12.43
CA THR A 267 2.82 -15.78 -13.65
C THR A 267 2.61 -16.70 -14.86
N GLN A 268 3.03 -16.27 -16.05
CA GLN A 268 3.04 -17.11 -17.26
C GLN A 268 4.17 -18.14 -17.22
N GLU A 269 3.98 -19.29 -17.89
CA GLU A 269 4.95 -20.39 -17.89
C GLU A 269 6.38 -19.97 -18.24
N ALA A 270 6.57 -19.22 -19.34
CA ALA A 270 7.89 -18.75 -19.75
C ALA A 270 8.55 -17.81 -18.72
N SER A 271 7.75 -17.04 -17.97
CA SER A 271 8.24 -16.21 -16.87
C SER A 271 8.66 -17.06 -15.69
N PHE A 272 7.87 -18.08 -15.37
CA PHE A 272 8.21 -19.02 -14.30
C PHE A 272 9.48 -19.80 -14.60
N GLU A 273 9.70 -20.25 -15.85
CA GLU A 273 10.95 -20.90 -16.24
C GLU A 273 12.18 -19.99 -16.09
N ARG A 274 12.03 -18.68 -16.35
CA ARG A 274 13.08 -17.68 -16.08
C ARG A 274 13.40 -17.58 -14.60
N LEU A 275 12.39 -17.61 -13.72
CA LEU A 275 12.60 -17.65 -12.27
C LEU A 275 13.37 -18.90 -11.84
N LEU A 276 12.99 -20.08 -12.33
CA LEU A 276 13.72 -21.32 -12.01
C LEU A 276 15.17 -21.25 -12.47
N THR A 277 15.42 -20.66 -13.64
CA THR A 277 16.77 -20.47 -14.18
C THR A 277 17.59 -19.51 -13.31
N ALA A 278 16.99 -18.42 -12.82
CA ALA A 278 17.64 -17.50 -11.90
C ALA A 278 17.97 -18.17 -10.55
N LEU A 279 17.07 -19.01 -10.03
CA LEU A 279 17.29 -19.74 -8.77
C LEU A 279 18.38 -20.83 -8.88
N GLU A 280 18.72 -21.24 -10.10
CA GLU A 280 19.79 -22.21 -10.41
C GLU A 280 21.15 -21.56 -10.68
N ASP A 281 21.26 -20.23 -10.61
CA ASP A 281 22.48 -19.52 -10.97
C ASP A 281 23.69 -19.95 -10.11
N THR A 282 24.88 -19.95 -10.72
CA THR A 282 26.15 -20.43 -10.15
C THR A 282 27.24 -19.36 -10.27
N PRO A 283 28.24 -19.27 -9.37
CA PRO A 283 28.74 -20.30 -8.45
C PRO A 283 28.02 -20.44 -7.10
N GLY A 284 27.28 -19.42 -6.65
CA GLY A 284 26.54 -19.44 -5.39
C GLY A 284 25.04 -19.59 -5.61
N VAL A 285 24.38 -20.51 -4.89
CA VAL A 285 22.95 -20.73 -5.08
C VAL A 285 22.13 -19.54 -4.59
N VAL A 286 21.22 -19.07 -5.42
CA VAL A 286 20.27 -17.99 -5.10
C VAL A 286 19.21 -18.52 -4.13
N CYS A 287 18.84 -17.70 -3.13
CA CYS A 287 17.94 -18.08 -2.03
C CYS A 287 18.30 -19.43 -1.38
N PRO A 288 19.46 -19.54 -0.71
CA PRO A 288 19.91 -20.81 -0.12
C PRO A 288 18.98 -21.31 1.01
N PHE A 289 18.22 -20.41 1.65
CA PHE A 289 17.26 -20.73 2.72
C PHE A 289 15.84 -21.01 2.22
N LEU A 290 15.62 -21.03 0.91
CA LEU A 290 14.30 -21.29 0.34
C LEU A 290 13.83 -22.70 0.67
N GLU A 291 12.79 -22.80 1.50
CA GLU A 291 12.20 -24.07 1.93
C GLU A 291 10.90 -24.38 1.18
N SER A 292 10.22 -23.36 0.62
CA SER A 292 8.91 -23.55 0.02
C SER A 292 8.66 -22.70 -1.23
N ILE A 293 8.04 -23.31 -2.24
CA ILE A 293 7.54 -22.63 -3.44
C ILE A 293 6.05 -22.91 -3.62
N ASP A 294 5.25 -21.86 -3.74
CA ASP A 294 3.83 -21.93 -4.08
C ASP A 294 3.60 -21.46 -5.54
N CYS A 295 3.32 -22.42 -6.41
CA CYS A 295 3.00 -22.22 -7.83
C CYS A 295 1.48 -22.20 -8.09
N THR A 296 0.64 -21.94 -7.09
CA THR A 296 -0.82 -21.96 -7.26
C THR A 296 -1.28 -20.95 -8.33
N GLY A 297 -1.86 -21.47 -9.41
CA GLY A 297 -2.32 -20.69 -10.57
C GLY A 297 -1.24 -20.41 -11.61
N THR A 298 -0.04 -20.97 -11.48
CA THR A 298 1.04 -20.86 -12.47
C THR A 298 1.12 -22.14 -13.30
N PRO A 299 1.00 -22.07 -14.64
CA PRO A 299 1.32 -23.20 -15.51
C PRO A 299 2.83 -23.42 -15.60
N PHE A 300 3.27 -24.68 -15.58
CA PHE A 300 4.69 -25.02 -15.76
C PHE A 300 4.95 -26.45 -16.24
N SER A 301 6.10 -26.66 -16.87
CA SER A 301 6.61 -27.99 -17.24
C SER A 301 7.07 -28.81 -16.03
N ALA A 302 6.53 -30.03 -15.89
CA ALA A 302 6.91 -30.93 -14.80
C ALA A 302 8.38 -31.35 -14.89
N ALA A 303 8.88 -31.55 -16.11
CA ALA A 303 10.27 -31.89 -16.36
C ALA A 303 11.21 -30.77 -15.92
N ARG A 304 10.86 -29.52 -16.23
CA ARG A 304 11.64 -28.35 -15.83
C ARG A 304 11.70 -28.17 -14.31
N MET A 305 10.55 -28.32 -13.63
CA MET A 305 10.48 -28.29 -12.16
C MET A 305 11.30 -29.41 -11.54
N ARG A 306 11.25 -30.63 -12.08
CA ARG A 306 12.05 -31.76 -11.59
C ARG A 306 13.56 -31.48 -11.66
N ASN A 307 14.02 -30.89 -12.76
CA ASN A 307 15.42 -30.51 -12.92
C ASN A 307 15.85 -29.50 -11.84
N PHE A 308 14.99 -28.52 -11.55
CA PHE A 308 15.21 -27.54 -10.50
C PHE A 308 15.31 -28.16 -9.10
N LEU A 309 14.37 -29.05 -8.76
CA LEU A 309 14.38 -29.74 -7.47
C LEU A 309 15.63 -30.61 -7.31
N ASN A 310 16.00 -31.37 -8.34
CA ASN A 310 17.22 -32.18 -8.36
C ASN A 310 18.49 -31.33 -8.24
N PHE A 311 18.53 -30.16 -8.89
CA PHE A 311 19.64 -29.22 -8.74
C PHE A 311 19.81 -28.79 -7.27
N ARG A 312 18.72 -28.42 -6.60
CA ARG A 312 18.76 -28.01 -5.19
C ARG A 312 19.17 -29.15 -4.25
N GLU A 313 18.65 -30.35 -4.49
CA GLU A 313 19.05 -31.55 -3.75
C GLU A 313 20.55 -31.83 -3.92
N ALA A 314 21.08 -31.76 -5.15
CA ALA A 314 22.50 -31.94 -5.45
C ALA A 314 23.40 -30.87 -4.78
N LYS A 315 22.83 -29.71 -4.42
CA LYS A 315 23.49 -28.64 -3.67
C LYS A 315 23.27 -28.73 -2.15
N ALA A 316 22.64 -29.80 -1.66
CA ALA A 316 22.32 -30.04 -0.26
C ALA A 316 21.43 -28.96 0.38
N ILE A 317 20.56 -28.34 -0.42
CA ILE A 317 19.58 -27.32 0.01
C ILE A 317 18.19 -27.64 -0.57
N PRO A 318 17.65 -28.84 -0.28
CA PRO A 318 16.41 -29.32 -0.88
C PRO A 318 15.23 -28.42 -0.52
N LEU A 319 14.24 -28.37 -1.42
CA LEU A 319 12.96 -27.73 -1.14
C LEU A 319 12.10 -28.67 -0.29
N ARG A 320 11.51 -28.16 0.79
CA ARG A 320 10.63 -28.95 1.68
C ARG A 320 9.21 -29.02 1.16
N GLU A 321 8.67 -27.89 0.73
CA GLU A 321 7.27 -27.77 0.32
C GLU A 321 7.14 -27.24 -1.11
N LEU A 322 6.37 -27.96 -1.93
CA LEU A 322 5.93 -27.52 -3.25
C LEU A 322 4.40 -27.52 -3.27
N LYS A 323 3.80 -26.39 -3.62
CA LYS A 323 2.35 -26.26 -3.76
C LYS A 323 1.97 -25.89 -5.18
N ILE A 324 1.00 -26.60 -5.75
CA ILE A 324 0.66 -26.54 -7.18
C ILE A 324 -0.84 -26.63 -7.41
N THR A 325 -1.30 -26.19 -8.58
CA THR A 325 -2.69 -26.35 -9.02
C THR A 325 -2.82 -27.57 -9.93
N LYS A 326 -3.81 -28.42 -9.67
CA LYS A 326 -4.09 -29.59 -10.52
C LYS A 326 -4.39 -29.16 -11.95
N GLY A 327 -3.83 -29.88 -12.92
CA GLY A 327 -4.03 -29.63 -14.35
C GLY A 327 -3.22 -28.45 -14.93
N LEU A 328 -2.42 -27.74 -14.12
CA LEU A 328 -1.50 -26.70 -14.61
C LEU A 328 -0.03 -27.19 -14.69
N CYS A 329 0.19 -28.49 -14.59
CA CYS A 329 1.51 -29.12 -14.67
C CYS A 329 1.46 -30.28 -15.67
N ASP A 330 2.35 -30.29 -16.68
CA ASP A 330 2.38 -31.31 -17.74
C ASP A 330 3.77 -32.00 -17.84
N PRO A 331 3.86 -33.35 -17.87
CA PRO A 331 2.86 -34.36 -17.48
C PRO A 331 2.85 -34.60 -15.94
N ASP A 332 1.95 -35.45 -15.44
CA ASP A 332 1.62 -35.70 -14.02
C ASP A 332 2.71 -35.51 -12.95
N THR A 333 2.25 -35.03 -11.79
CA THR A 333 3.00 -34.51 -10.63
C THR A 333 3.59 -35.59 -9.71
N HIS A 334 3.27 -36.86 -9.94
CA HIS A 334 3.67 -37.99 -9.09
C HIS A 334 5.19 -38.09 -8.86
N GLY A 335 5.99 -37.63 -9.82
CA GLY A 335 7.45 -37.63 -9.72
C GLY A 335 8.04 -36.60 -8.75
N PHE A 336 7.25 -35.72 -8.14
CA PHE A 336 7.75 -34.75 -7.15
C PHE A 336 7.78 -35.32 -5.73
N LEU A 337 6.89 -36.25 -5.39
CA LEU A 337 6.80 -36.86 -4.06
C LEU A 337 8.07 -37.61 -3.64
N SER A 338 8.94 -37.97 -4.59
CA SER A 338 10.24 -38.58 -4.30
C SER A 338 11.36 -37.56 -4.04
N ILE A 339 11.11 -36.26 -4.23
CA ILE A 339 12.14 -35.20 -4.18
C ILE A 339 11.80 -34.13 -3.12
N VAL A 340 10.51 -33.83 -2.90
CA VAL A 340 10.06 -32.88 -1.86
C VAL A 340 9.37 -33.60 -0.71
N ASP A 341 9.54 -33.08 0.51
CA ASP A 341 8.91 -33.65 1.71
C ASP A 341 7.38 -33.52 1.69
N ARG A 342 6.88 -32.41 1.12
CA ARG A 342 5.45 -32.09 1.11
C ARG A 342 5.02 -31.52 -0.25
N LEU A 343 4.16 -32.26 -0.95
CA LEU A 343 3.45 -31.79 -2.14
C LEU A 343 2.01 -31.43 -1.77
N ILE A 344 1.58 -30.20 -2.04
CA ILE A 344 0.21 -29.75 -1.84
C ILE A 344 -0.43 -29.49 -3.19
N GLU A 345 -1.43 -30.29 -3.55
CA GLU A 345 -2.23 -30.07 -4.76
C GLU A 345 -3.54 -29.40 -4.41
N VAL A 346 -3.79 -28.23 -4.99
CA VAL A 346 -5.06 -27.53 -4.88
C VAL A 346 -5.85 -27.63 -6.18
N ASP A 347 -7.17 -27.77 -6.08
CA ASP A 347 -8.04 -27.72 -7.25
C ASP A 347 -8.00 -26.30 -7.84
N ALA A 348 -8.11 -26.20 -9.18
CA ALA A 348 -8.34 -24.93 -9.82
C ALA A 348 -9.67 -24.39 -9.29
N ARG A 349 -9.64 -23.29 -8.53
CA ARG A 349 -10.87 -22.64 -8.08
C ARG A 349 -11.65 -22.19 -9.31
N SER A 350 -12.86 -22.73 -9.46
CA SER A 350 -13.85 -22.41 -10.50
C SER A 350 -14.34 -20.97 -10.41
#